data_AF-A0A485A3T7-F1
#
_entry.id   AF-A0A485A3T7-F1
#
_cell.length_a   1.000
_cell.length_b   1.000
_cell.length_c   1.000
_cell.angle_alpha   90.00
_cell.angle_beta   90.00
_cell.angle_gamma   90.00
#
_symmetry.space_group_name_H-M   'P 1'
#
loop_
_entity.id
_entity.type
_entity.pdbx_description
1 polymer ?
#
loop_
_entity_poly.entity_id
_entity_poly.type
_entity_poly.pdbx_seq_one_letter_code
_entity_poly.pdbx_strand_id
1 'polypeptide(L)'
;MFDTAISFRLSQLKDAWRALHNAEARLKTPLPEVRALLTAMPVSEQQSRDEDYLRQLDNKDRAEQLMMEWQLFFQEQQRQAIVKLENLK
;
A
#
# COMPACT_ATOMS: atom_id res chain seq x y z
N MET A 1 -12.70 2.07 16.77
CA MET A 1 -11.64 2.92 16.14
C MET A 1 -10.86 2.16 15.07
N PHE A 2 -10.46 0.90 15.30
CA PHE A 2 -9.82 0.05 14.27
C PHE A 2 -10.66 -0.10 12.99
N ASP A 3 -11.97 -0.38 13.12
CA ASP A 3 -12.85 -0.54 11.95
C ASP A 3 -12.96 0.71 11.08
N THR A 4 -12.92 1.89 11.69
CA THR A 4 -12.95 3.17 10.99
C THR A 4 -11.66 3.40 10.21
N ALA A 5 -10.50 3.05 10.78
CA ALA A 5 -9.21 3.19 10.12
C ALA A 5 -9.05 2.22 8.94
N ILE A 6 -9.54 0.99 9.07
CA ILE A 6 -9.56 -0.01 7.99
C ILE A 6 -10.50 0.45 6.87
N SER A 7 -11.73 0.85 7.21
CA SER A 7 -12.72 1.30 6.22
C SER A 7 -12.23 2.53 5.45
N PHE A 8 -11.61 3.48 6.15
CA PHE A 8 -11.05 4.68 5.53
C PHE A 8 -9.94 4.35 4.53
N ARG A 9 -8.98 3.50 4.91
CA ARG A 9 -7.89 3.07 4.01
C ARG A 9 -8.39 2.29 2.81
N LEU A 10 -9.37 1.42 2.99
CA LEU A 10 -9.97 0.67 1.89
C LEU A 10 -10.66 1.60 0.89
N SER A 11 -11.40 2.61 1.37
CA SER A 11 -11.99 3.63 0.49
C SER A 11 -10.93 4.40 -0.28
N GLN A 12 -9.89 4.83 0.43
CA GLN A 12 -8.74 5.53 -0.12
C GLN A 12 -8.01 4.74 -1.22
N LEU A 13 -7.77 3.46 -0.99
CA LEU A 13 -7.16 2.56 -1.97
C LEU A 13 -8.08 2.38 -3.19
N LYS A 14 -9.39 2.20 -2.97
CA LYS A 14 -10.38 2.09 -4.06
C LYS A 14 -10.40 3.34 -4.94
N ASP A 15 -10.33 4.52 -4.34
CA ASP A 15 -10.30 5.78 -5.09
C ASP A 15 -9.00 5.94 -5.89
N ALA A 16 -7.85 5.55 -5.32
CA ALA A 16 -6.58 5.54 -6.05
C ALA A 16 -6.61 4.59 -7.27
N TRP A 17 -7.16 3.38 -7.10
CA TRP A 17 -7.36 2.45 -8.22
C TRP A 17 -8.30 3.00 -9.29
N ARG A 18 -9.39 3.66 -8.90
CA ARG A 18 -10.31 4.31 -9.84
C ARG A 18 -9.61 5.43 -10.61
N ALA A 19 -8.82 6.26 -9.95
CA ALA A 19 -8.06 7.33 -10.58
C ALA A 19 -7.03 6.78 -11.58
N LEU A 20 -6.31 5.73 -11.19
CA LEU A 20 -5.39 5.01 -12.07
C LEU A 20 -6.10 4.46 -13.32
N HIS A 21 -7.20 3.73 -13.14
CA HIS A 21 -7.96 3.17 -14.26
C HIS A 21 -8.41 4.25 -15.25
N ASN A 22 -8.91 5.38 -14.74
CA ASN A 22 -9.32 6.51 -15.57
C ASN A 22 -8.14 7.14 -16.33
N ALA A 23 -6.97 7.25 -15.68
CA ALA A 23 -5.75 7.77 -16.31
C ALA A 23 -5.26 6.85 -17.44
N GLU A 24 -5.20 5.53 -17.20
CA GLU A 24 -4.82 4.53 -18.20
C GLU A 24 -5.79 4.53 -19.38
N ALA A 25 -7.10 4.62 -19.13
CA ALA A 25 -8.11 4.69 -20.17
C ALA A 25 -7.98 5.96 -21.03
N ARG A 26 -7.72 7.11 -20.39
CA ARG A 26 -7.51 8.41 -21.08
C ARG A 26 -6.23 8.39 -21.94
N LEU A 27 -5.14 7.86 -21.40
CA LEU A 27 -3.82 7.83 -22.06
C LEU A 27 -3.66 6.63 -23.02
N LYS A 28 -4.60 5.68 -23.01
CA LYS A 28 -4.57 4.41 -23.75
C LYS A 28 -3.27 3.62 -23.53
N THR A 29 -2.64 3.81 -22.37
CA THR A 29 -1.33 3.25 -22.03
C THR A 29 -1.38 2.80 -20.57
N PRO A 30 -0.88 1.58 -20.24
CA PRO A 30 -0.79 1.15 -18.86
C PRO A 30 0.23 1.98 -18.08
N LEU A 31 0.02 2.15 -16.78
CA LEU A 31 0.91 2.87 -15.87
C LEU A 31 1.48 1.88 -14.83
N PRO A 32 2.39 0.98 -15.25
CA PRO A 32 2.89 -0.10 -14.39
C PRO A 32 3.60 0.42 -13.14
N GLU A 33 4.26 1.58 -13.21
CA GLU A 33 4.92 2.21 -12.08
C GLU A 33 3.93 2.69 -11.01
N VAL A 34 2.71 3.11 -11.39
CA VAL A 34 1.66 3.48 -10.43
C VAL A 34 1.01 2.23 -9.86
N ARG A 35 0.78 1.20 -10.68
CA ARG A 35 0.30 -0.11 -10.23
C ARG A 35 1.22 -0.71 -9.18
N ALA A 36 2.53 -0.67 -9.43
CA ALA A 36 3.54 -1.18 -8.53
C ALA A 36 3.44 -0.56 -7.13
N LEU A 37 3.18 0.75 -7.03
CA LEU A 37 2.97 1.43 -5.74
C LEU A 37 1.71 0.93 -5.03
N LEU A 38 0.60 0.77 -5.75
CA LEU A 38 -0.66 0.31 -5.17
C LEU A 38 -0.67 -1.17 -4.77
N THR A 39 0.23 -1.98 -5.32
CA THR A 39 0.39 -3.40 -5.00
C THR A 39 1.63 -3.70 -4.16
N ALA A 40 2.39 -2.67 -3.77
CA ALA A 40 3.60 -2.86 -2.99
C ALA A 40 3.27 -3.40 -1.60
N MET A 41 4.10 -4.32 -1.11
CA MET A 41 3.97 -4.93 0.21
C MET A 41 5.15 -4.51 1.10
N PRO A 42 4.93 -4.26 2.40
CA PRO A 42 5.99 -3.88 3.33
C PRO A 42 6.89 -5.07 3.73
N VAL A 43 6.55 -6.27 3.26
CA VAL A 43 7.26 -7.52 3.54
C VAL A 43 7.59 -8.18 2.21
N SER A 44 8.83 -8.62 2.05
CA SER A 44 9.28 -9.36 0.87
C SER A 44 8.76 -10.80 0.87
N GLU A 45 8.78 -11.46 -0.29
CA GLU A 45 8.44 -12.89 -0.40
C GLU A 45 9.34 -13.78 0.47
N GLN A 46 10.63 -13.43 0.59
CA GLN A 46 11.55 -14.18 1.43
C GLN A 46 11.17 -14.05 2.92
N GLN A 47 10.89 -12.83 3.38
CA GLN A 47 10.48 -12.59 4.76
C GLN A 47 9.13 -13.23 5.11
N SER A 48 8.19 -13.28 4.17
CA SER A 48 6.89 -13.92 4.42
C SER A 48 6.99 -15.45 4.60
N ARG A 49 8.11 -16.05 4.23
CA ARG A 49 8.42 -17.47 4.42
C ARG A 49 9.47 -17.74 5.48
N ASP A 50 10.08 -16.69 6.05
CA ASP A 50 11.13 -16.80 7.05
C ASP A 50 10.49 -16.99 8.44
N GLU A 51 10.65 -18.20 9.00
CA GLU A 51 10.11 -18.53 10.32
C GLU A 51 10.65 -17.61 11.42
N ASP A 52 11.92 -17.20 11.36
CA ASP A 52 12.51 -16.35 12.40
C ASP A 52 12.00 -14.92 12.30
N TYR A 53 11.70 -14.44 11.09
CA TYR A 53 10.96 -13.20 10.89
C TYR A 53 9.54 -13.29 11.47
N LEU A 54 8.82 -14.37 11.15
CA LEU A 54 7.43 -14.54 11.60
C LEU A 54 7.32 -14.69 13.12
N ARG A 55 8.27 -15.36 13.78
CA ARG A 55 8.35 -15.46 15.26
C ARG A 55 8.47 -14.11 15.95
N GLN A 56 8.98 -13.07 15.27
CA GLN A 56 9.01 -11.72 15.83
C GLN A 56 7.61 -11.16 16.10
N LEU A 57 6.60 -11.63 15.35
CA LEU A 57 5.20 -11.22 15.53
C LEU A 57 4.55 -11.86 16.77
N ASP A 58 5.14 -12.90 17.35
CA ASP A 58 4.67 -13.49 18.61
C ASP A 58 4.95 -12.57 19.81
N ASN A 59 5.94 -11.67 19.67
CA ASN A 59 6.19 -10.62 20.66
C ASN A 59 5.29 -9.41 20.36
N LYS A 60 4.42 -9.09 21.32
CA LYS A 60 3.44 -8.00 21.21
C LYS A 60 4.08 -6.64 20.87
N ASP A 61 5.14 -6.25 21.55
CA ASP A 61 5.77 -4.93 21.33
C ASP A 61 6.36 -4.84 19.92
N ARG A 62 6.94 -5.95 19.46
CA ARG A 62 7.53 -6.04 18.11
C ARG A 62 6.45 -6.07 17.03
N ALA A 63 5.36 -6.78 17.25
CA ALA A 63 4.20 -6.78 16.36
C ALA A 63 3.58 -5.39 16.23
N GLU A 64 3.43 -4.65 17.34
CA GLU A 64 2.93 -3.27 17.33
C GLU A 64 3.87 -2.34 16.55
N GLN A 65 5.18 -2.47 16.73
CA GLN A 65 6.15 -1.71 15.96
C GLN A 65 6.04 -2.00 14.45
N LEU A 66 5.99 -3.27 14.06
CA LEU A 66 5.84 -3.67 12.65
C LEU A 66 4.52 -3.18 12.05
N MET A 67 3.41 -3.23 12.80
CA MET A 67 2.13 -2.67 12.36
C MET A 67 2.22 -1.18 12.07
N MET A 68 2.94 -0.41 12.90
CA MET A 68 3.17 1.02 12.66
C MET A 68 4.02 1.26 11.40
N GLU A 69 5.11 0.49 11.24
CA GLU A 69 5.98 0.57 10.07
C GLU A 69 5.20 0.25 8.78
N TRP A 70 4.38 -0.80 8.79
CA TRP A 70 3.53 -1.17 7.66
C TRP A 70 2.49 -0.10 7.35
N GLN A 71 1.90 0.50 8.38
CA GLN A 71 0.98 1.61 8.20
C GLN A 71 1.63 2.80 7.50
N LEU A 72 2.82 3.21 7.95
CA LEU A 72 3.58 4.30 7.32
C LEU A 72 3.97 3.96 5.88
N PHE A 73 4.38 2.71 5.64
CA PHE A 73 4.69 2.22 4.31
C PHE A 73 3.50 2.39 3.36
N PHE A 74 2.32 1.85 3.70
CA PHE A 74 1.15 1.94 2.82
C PHE A 74 0.70 3.39 2.58
N GLN A 75 0.79 4.24 3.60
CA GLN A 75 0.47 5.67 3.45
C GLN A 75 1.41 6.35 2.45
N GLU A 76 2.71 6.06 2.53
CA GLU A 76 3.70 6.63 1.61
C GLU A 76 3.52 6.11 0.18
N GLN A 77 3.28 4.80 -0.01
CA GLN A 77 2.99 4.24 -1.33
C GLN A 77 1.76 4.88 -1.97
N GLN A 78 0.70 5.07 -1.20
CA GLN A 78 -0.51 5.72 -1.69
C GLN A 78 -0.27 7.19 -2.04
N ARG A 79 0.47 7.93 -1.19
CA ARG A 79 0.85 9.32 -1.47
C ARG A 79 1.62 9.44 -2.78
N GLN A 80 2.61 8.56 -3.00
CA GLN A 80 3.39 8.54 -4.24
C GLN A 80 2.53 8.22 -5.46
N ALA A 81 1.58 7.28 -5.33
CA ALA A 81 0.66 6.94 -6.41
C ALA A 81 -0.22 8.14 -6.79
N ILE A 82 -0.77 8.86 -5.81
CA ILE A 82 -1.55 10.08 -6.03
C ILE A 82 -0.72 11.15 -6.72
N VAL A 83 0.48 11.45 -6.20
CA VAL A 83 1.38 12.46 -6.80
C VAL A 83 1.70 12.13 -8.26
N LYS A 84 2.00 10.86 -8.57
CA LYS A 84 2.22 10.43 -9.95
C LYS A 84 0.98 10.64 -10.82
N LEU A 85 -0.21 10.27 -10.34
CA LEU A 85 -1.46 10.45 -11.07
C LEU A 85 -1.81 11.93 -11.28
N GLU A 86 -1.49 12.80 -10.33
CA GLU A 86 -1.65 14.24 -10.44
C GLU A 86 -0.72 14.86 -11.50
N ASN A 87 0.53 14.40 -11.56
CA ASN A 87 1.50 14.84 -12.57
C ASN A 87 1.16 14.37 -14.01
N LEU A 88 0.19 13.47 -14.17
CA LEU A 88 -0.31 13.01 -15.47
C LEU A 88 -1.53 13.81 -15.96
N LYS A 89 -2.10 14.72 -15.15
CA LYS A 89 -3.19 15.61 -15.56
C LYS A 89 -2.66 16.75 -16.42
#